data_AF-A0A813C2C7-F1
#
_entry.id   AF-A0A813C2C7-F1
#
_cell.length_a   1.000
_cell.length_b   1.000
_cell.length_c   1.000
_cell.angle_alpha   90.00
_cell.angle_beta   90.00
_cell.angle_gamma   90.00
#
_symmetry.space_group_name_H-M   'P 1'
#
loop_
_entity.id
_entity.type
_entity.pdbx_description
1 polymer ?
#
loop_
_entity_poly.entity_id
_entity_poly.type
_entity_poly.pdbx_seq_one_letter_code
_entity_poly.pdbx_strand_id
1 'polypeptide(L)'
;MYADEIKPGNVLRPDKGREQLCFYWTLKELPSWFVSRDQGWFFFGCFPTSMIGNVAGGYSFLFSLMVECFFDLQQDKLNFGTGIPLSKTSGSFVFKPKFGFFLADAKALKQLWNLSGENGTKPCFCCANVVGRIEAEGLVNHEYLVHVSSCEQDRFQLHTPETGATMVRDLAALAGRPAEQKKLGQVCGLQYHENGALWHPRLQLNHISQTMYDWMHVLVTSSAVGQYQVNEFAKELKQSWHVSLEYLDHFAQTFQLPACYTALPKKFFRDRVCMEANSCIRCFGSEMLVAVRILVALVQTVLDPAGVLPEHCRCMKLLGDILDILSSSVASPARRAVALEEAVSAHRPLFAELYPDCRKPKFHWLHHVPAQVRKFD
;
A
#
# COMPACT_ATOMS: atom_id res chain seq x y z
N MET A 1 -13.75 -2.68 -0.36
CA MET A 1 -13.72 -2.85 1.11
C MET A 1 -12.35 -2.40 1.61
N TYR A 2 -12.26 -1.94 2.86
CA TYR A 2 -11.03 -1.49 3.50
C TYR A 2 -10.92 -2.10 4.90
N ALA A 3 -9.70 -2.36 5.36
CA ALA A 3 -9.44 -2.72 6.74
C ALA A 3 -8.15 -2.09 7.27
N ASP A 4 -8.18 -1.77 8.57
CA ASP A 4 -7.03 -1.26 9.30
C ASP A 4 -7.01 -1.79 10.74
N GLU A 5 -5.81 -1.95 11.28
CA GLU A 5 -5.59 -2.35 12.66
C GLU A 5 -5.47 -1.11 13.55
N ILE A 6 -6.39 -0.97 14.51
CA ILE A 6 -6.35 0.09 15.50
C ILE A 6 -5.90 -0.44 16.86
N LYS A 7 -5.13 0.38 17.58
CA LYS A 7 -4.70 0.11 18.96
C LYS A 7 -5.24 1.19 19.90
N PRO A 8 -6.46 1.02 20.42
CA PRO A 8 -7.01 1.97 21.38
C PRO A 8 -6.19 1.99 22.67
N GLY A 9 -5.84 3.20 23.15
CA GLY A 9 -5.15 3.40 24.42
C GLY A 9 -3.92 4.30 24.30
N ASN A 10 -2.99 4.14 25.23
CA ASN A 10 -1.79 4.97 25.30
C ASN A 10 -0.81 4.59 24.16
N VAL A 11 -0.58 5.53 23.23
CA VAL A 11 0.33 5.36 22.09
C VAL A 11 1.78 5.06 22.54
N LEU A 12 2.21 5.56 23.70
CA LEU A 12 3.55 5.33 24.24
C LEU A 12 3.69 3.98 24.96
N ARG A 13 2.57 3.32 25.29
CA ARG A 13 2.54 1.99 25.89
C ARG A 13 1.40 1.18 25.26
N PRO A 14 1.54 0.78 23.99
CA PRO A 14 0.49 0.08 23.28
C PRO A 14 0.24 -1.29 23.92
N ASP A 15 -0.99 -1.53 24.34
CA ASP A 15 -1.43 -2.84 24.82
C ASP A 15 -1.84 -3.68 23.61
N LYS A 16 -1.01 -4.69 23.28
CA LYS A 16 -1.28 -5.61 22.16
C LYS A 16 -2.58 -6.38 22.35
N GLY A 17 -3.03 -6.62 23.58
CA GLY A 17 -4.28 -7.32 23.87
C GLY A 17 -5.53 -6.56 23.44
N ARG A 18 -5.40 -5.25 23.18
CA ARG A 18 -6.49 -4.36 22.77
C ARG A 18 -6.49 -4.04 21.29
N GLU A 19 -5.58 -4.60 20.50
CA GLU A 19 -5.56 -4.40 19.05
C GLU A 19 -6.85 -4.92 18.42
N GLN A 20 -7.46 -4.11 17.57
CA GLN A 20 -8.70 -4.43 16.88
C GLN A 20 -8.53 -4.22 15.38
N LEU A 21 -9.14 -5.10 14.60
CA LEU A 21 -9.26 -4.96 13.16
C LEU A 21 -10.62 -4.35 12.83
N CYS A 22 -10.62 -3.17 12.23
CA CYS A 22 -11.83 -2.52 11.75
C CYS A 22 -12.01 -2.77 10.26
N PHE A 23 -13.24 -3.07 9.86
CA PHE A 23 -13.60 -3.19 8.45
C PHE A 23 -14.64 -2.16 8.04
N TYR A 24 -14.42 -1.61 6.85
CA TYR A 24 -15.30 -0.64 6.22
C TYR A 24 -15.55 -1.05 4.77
N TRP A 25 -16.66 -0.59 4.20
CA TRP A 25 -16.98 -0.79 2.80
C TRP A 25 -17.65 0.43 2.21
N THR A 26 -17.56 0.56 0.89
CA THR A 26 -18.20 1.65 0.15
C THR A 26 -18.48 1.17 -1.28
N LEU A 27 -19.23 1.96 -2.03
CA LEU A 27 -19.47 1.76 -3.45
C LEU A 27 -18.58 2.73 -4.22
N LYS A 28 -17.79 2.20 -5.16
CA LYS A 28 -16.84 3.01 -5.96
C LYS A 28 -17.57 4.12 -6.72
N GLU A 29 -18.78 3.84 -7.19
CA GLU A 29 -19.58 4.73 -8.01
C GLU A 29 -20.20 5.91 -7.24
N LEU A 30 -20.03 5.96 -5.91
CA LEU A 30 -20.45 7.12 -5.13
C LEU A 30 -19.58 8.34 -5.46
N PRO A 31 -20.14 9.57 -5.41
CA PRO A 31 -19.38 10.77 -5.70
C PRO A 31 -18.13 10.92 -4.83
N SER A 32 -17.04 11.41 -5.41
CA SER A 32 -15.76 11.57 -4.71
C SER A 32 -15.86 12.41 -3.44
N TRP A 33 -16.66 13.48 -3.45
CA TRP A 33 -16.89 14.33 -2.27
C TRP A 33 -17.58 13.58 -1.11
N PHE A 34 -18.32 12.50 -1.41
CA PHE A 34 -18.98 11.68 -0.41
C PHE A 34 -18.02 10.63 0.13
N VAL A 35 -17.34 9.89 -0.76
CA VAL A 35 -16.35 8.85 -0.39
C VAL A 35 -15.15 9.41 0.37
N SER A 36 -14.82 10.69 0.17
CA SER A 36 -13.75 11.39 0.89
C SER A 36 -14.14 11.87 2.30
N ARG A 37 -15.35 11.55 2.78
CA ARG A 37 -15.83 11.92 4.12
C ARG A 37 -16.05 10.66 4.96
N ASP A 38 -16.12 10.84 6.27
CA ASP A 38 -16.36 9.75 7.23
C ASP A 38 -17.66 8.99 6.91
N GLN A 39 -18.69 9.69 6.41
CA GLN A 39 -19.97 9.08 6.04
C GLN A 39 -19.92 8.32 4.70
N GLY A 40 -18.85 8.52 3.91
CA GLY A 40 -18.60 7.84 2.65
C GLY A 40 -18.23 6.37 2.81
N TRP A 41 -17.89 5.95 4.02
CA TRP A 41 -17.47 4.59 4.35
C TRP A 41 -18.43 3.98 5.36
N PHE A 42 -19.10 2.92 4.94
CA PHE A 42 -20.01 2.17 5.78
C PHE A 42 -19.20 1.26 6.71
N PHE A 43 -19.42 1.41 8.01
CA PHE A 43 -18.83 0.53 9.02
C PHE A 43 -19.43 -0.88 8.90
N PHE A 44 -18.58 -1.90 8.78
CA PHE A 44 -19.02 -3.28 8.81
C PHE A 44 -18.92 -3.87 10.22
N GLY A 45 -17.77 -3.70 10.86
CA GLY A 45 -17.50 -4.30 12.16
C GLY A 45 -16.10 -4.05 12.67
N CYS A 46 -15.91 -4.30 13.96
CA CYS A 46 -14.63 -4.17 14.65
C CYS A 46 -14.40 -5.41 15.51
N PHE A 47 -13.26 -6.07 15.31
CA PHE A 47 -13.00 -7.40 15.84
C PHE A 47 -11.65 -7.44 16.55
N PRO A 48 -11.55 -7.93 17.80
CA PRO A 48 -10.27 -8.07 18.48
C PRO A 48 -9.31 -8.98 17.71
N THR A 49 -8.07 -8.56 17.46
CA THR A 49 -7.13 -9.38 16.70
C THR A 49 -6.75 -10.66 17.45
N SER A 50 -6.80 -10.64 18.79
CA SER A 50 -6.67 -11.81 19.65
C SER A 50 -7.77 -12.85 19.41
N MET A 51 -8.99 -12.42 19.15
CA MET A 51 -10.11 -13.31 18.79
C MET A 51 -9.88 -13.90 17.40
N ILE A 52 -9.54 -13.07 16.42
CA ILE A 52 -9.29 -13.51 15.04
C ILE A 52 -8.13 -14.53 14.99
N GLY A 53 -7.09 -14.33 15.80
CA GLY A 53 -5.96 -15.25 15.89
C GLY A 53 -6.32 -16.66 16.37
N ASN A 54 -7.45 -16.83 17.04
CA ASN A 54 -7.95 -18.14 17.49
C ASN A 54 -8.91 -18.80 16.48
N VAL A 55 -9.26 -18.11 15.39
CA VAL A 55 -10.14 -18.63 14.34
C VAL A 55 -9.31 -19.27 13.24
N ALA A 56 -9.66 -20.50 12.86
CA ALA A 56 -9.02 -21.17 11.73
C ALA A 56 -9.20 -20.36 10.44
N GLY A 57 -8.10 -19.97 9.78
CA GLY A 57 -8.11 -19.09 8.60
C GLY A 57 -8.13 -17.58 8.93
N GLY A 58 -8.28 -17.21 10.20
CA GLY A 58 -8.10 -15.85 10.72
C GLY A 58 -8.79 -14.77 9.90
N TYR A 59 -7.98 -13.83 9.39
CA TYR A 59 -8.44 -12.66 8.61
C TYR A 59 -9.14 -13.10 7.33
N SER A 60 -8.61 -14.13 6.67
CA SER A 60 -9.12 -14.67 5.40
C SER A 60 -10.51 -15.28 5.58
N PHE A 61 -10.71 -16.05 6.65
CA PHE A 61 -12.01 -16.62 6.99
C PHE A 61 -13.04 -15.53 7.33
N LEU A 62 -12.69 -14.61 8.23
CA LEU A 62 -13.56 -13.50 8.60
C LEU A 62 -13.97 -12.68 7.38
N PHE A 63 -13.00 -12.32 6.53
CA PHE A 63 -13.26 -11.60 5.29
C PHE A 63 -14.23 -12.36 4.37
N SER A 64 -14.09 -13.68 4.26
CA SER A 64 -15.00 -14.51 3.47
C SER A 64 -16.44 -14.36 3.97
N LEU A 65 -16.67 -14.55 5.27
CA LEU A 65 -18.01 -14.40 5.87
C LEU A 65 -18.61 -13.01 5.61
N MET A 66 -17.78 -11.97 5.65
CA MET A 66 -18.22 -10.61 5.38
C MET A 66 -18.66 -10.41 3.93
N VAL A 67 -17.89 -10.94 2.98
CA VAL A 67 -18.27 -10.90 1.55
C VAL A 67 -19.53 -11.71 1.32
N GLU A 68 -19.70 -12.85 1.99
CA GLU A 68 -20.93 -13.64 1.91
C GLU A 68 -22.16 -12.85 2.38
N CYS A 69 -22.08 -11.99 3.40
CA CYS A 69 -23.22 -11.16 3.80
C CYS A 69 -23.82 -10.34 2.64
N PHE A 70 -23.02 -9.99 1.62
CA PHE A 70 -23.47 -9.25 0.44
C PHE A 70 -23.87 -10.16 -0.73
N PHE A 71 -23.22 -11.30 -0.88
CA PHE A 71 -23.28 -12.13 -2.09
C PHE A 71 -23.77 -13.56 -1.87
N ASP A 72 -24.16 -13.94 -0.65
CA ASP A 72 -24.58 -15.30 -0.35
C ASP A 72 -25.79 -15.70 -1.22
N LEU A 73 -25.56 -16.67 -2.09
CA LEU A 73 -26.56 -17.22 -3.00
C LEU A 73 -27.53 -18.20 -2.32
N GLN A 74 -27.41 -18.44 -1.01
CA GLN A 74 -28.40 -19.18 -0.26
C GLN A 74 -29.64 -18.32 0.05
N GLN A 75 -30.81 -18.88 -0.30
CA GLN A 75 -32.18 -18.37 -0.12
C GLN A 75 -32.66 -17.41 -1.21
N ASP A 76 -33.97 -17.42 -1.46
CA ASP A 76 -34.76 -16.54 -2.34
C ASP A 76 -34.73 -15.04 -1.92
N LYS A 77 -33.59 -14.57 -1.40
CA LYS A 77 -33.39 -13.23 -0.87
C LYS A 77 -32.69 -12.36 -1.91
N LEU A 78 -33.18 -11.12 -1.99
CA LEU A 78 -32.52 -10.07 -2.75
C LEU A 78 -31.19 -9.74 -2.05
N ASN A 79 -30.10 -9.86 -2.79
CA ASN A 79 -28.73 -9.54 -2.36
C ASN A 79 -27.98 -8.86 -3.51
N PHE A 80 -26.68 -8.60 -3.35
CA PHE A 80 -25.92 -7.92 -4.41
C PHE A 80 -25.66 -8.81 -5.64
N GLY A 81 -25.61 -10.14 -5.45
CA GLY A 81 -25.47 -11.12 -6.52
C GLY A 81 -26.75 -11.40 -7.31
N THR A 82 -27.93 -11.34 -6.69
CA THR A 82 -29.24 -11.49 -7.36
C THR A 82 -29.70 -10.16 -7.93
N GLY A 83 -29.53 -9.08 -7.16
CA GLY A 83 -29.90 -7.71 -7.47
C GLY A 83 -31.02 -7.22 -6.54
N ILE A 84 -31.01 -5.93 -6.21
CA ILE A 84 -32.01 -5.29 -5.34
C ILE A 84 -32.81 -4.29 -6.19
N PRO A 85 -34.13 -4.44 -6.37
CA PRO A 85 -34.95 -3.46 -7.06
C PRO A 85 -35.05 -2.19 -6.21
N LEU A 86 -34.66 -1.06 -6.79
CA LEU A 86 -34.74 0.26 -6.18
C LEU A 86 -35.66 1.16 -7.01
N SER A 87 -36.45 1.98 -6.32
CA SER A 87 -37.33 2.98 -6.94
C SER A 87 -36.66 4.35 -6.92
N LYS A 88 -36.80 5.09 -8.01
CA LYS A 88 -36.45 6.50 -8.14
C LYS A 88 -37.63 7.27 -8.75
N THR A 89 -37.61 8.59 -8.68
CA THR A 89 -38.69 9.44 -9.21
C THR A 89 -38.99 9.20 -10.70
N SER A 90 -38.00 8.75 -11.48
CA SER A 90 -38.12 8.46 -12.91
C SER A 90 -38.34 6.98 -13.27
N GLY A 91 -38.61 6.11 -12.31
CA GLY A 91 -38.87 4.68 -12.54
C GLY A 91 -38.15 3.76 -11.55
N SER A 92 -38.03 2.47 -11.87
CA SER A 92 -37.27 1.51 -11.08
C SER A 92 -35.99 1.07 -11.80
N PHE A 93 -35.00 0.64 -11.04
CA PHE A 93 -33.82 -0.03 -11.57
C PHE A 93 -33.36 -1.14 -10.63
N VAL A 94 -32.62 -2.12 -11.14
CA VAL A 94 -32.05 -3.20 -10.32
C VAL A 94 -30.61 -2.83 -9.97
N PHE A 95 -30.35 -2.67 -8.68
CA PHE A 95 -29.02 -2.43 -8.14
C PHE A 95 -28.31 -3.76 -7.91
N LYS A 96 -27.28 -4.04 -8.71
CA LYS A 96 -26.55 -5.31 -8.71
C LYS A 96 -25.04 -5.06 -8.69
N PRO A 97 -24.49 -4.59 -7.55
CA PRO A 97 -23.07 -4.30 -7.45
C PRO A 97 -22.26 -5.60 -7.48
N LYS A 98 -20.98 -5.48 -7.82
CA LYS A 98 -20.02 -6.59 -7.76
C LYS A 98 -18.95 -6.27 -6.74
N PHE A 99 -18.30 -7.29 -6.20
CA PHE A 99 -17.14 -7.06 -5.36
C PHE A 99 -16.02 -6.45 -6.22
N GLY A 100 -15.65 -5.20 -5.92
CA GLY A 100 -14.62 -4.47 -6.64
C GLY A 100 -13.21 -4.91 -6.24
N PHE A 101 -12.75 -4.43 -5.09
CA PHE A 101 -11.43 -4.73 -4.58
C PHE A 101 -11.34 -4.53 -3.06
N PHE A 102 -10.27 -5.07 -2.50
CA PHE A 102 -9.84 -4.85 -1.13
C PHE A 102 -8.64 -3.89 -1.10
N LEU A 103 -8.76 -2.85 -0.28
CA LEU A 103 -7.71 -1.88 0.00
C LEU A 103 -7.22 -2.12 1.42
N ALA A 104 -5.92 -2.36 1.61
CA ALA A 104 -5.33 -2.43 2.94
C ALA A 104 -3.80 -2.32 2.87
N ASP A 105 -3.18 -2.25 4.04
CA ASP A 105 -1.72 -2.38 4.15
C ASP A 105 -1.25 -3.79 3.74
N ALA A 106 0.06 -3.94 3.54
CA ALA A 106 0.63 -5.20 3.09
C ALA A 106 0.52 -6.34 4.11
N LYS A 107 0.43 -6.03 5.42
CA LYS A 107 0.29 -7.03 6.48
C LYS A 107 -1.11 -7.62 6.45
N ALA A 108 -2.13 -6.78 6.38
CA ALA A 108 -3.53 -7.18 6.24
C ALA A 108 -3.75 -7.92 4.93
N LEU A 109 -3.21 -7.45 3.81
CA LEU A 109 -3.27 -8.17 2.52
C LEU A 109 -2.61 -9.54 2.59
N LYS A 110 -1.48 -9.65 3.30
CA LYS A 110 -0.82 -10.95 3.55
C LYS A 110 -1.75 -11.91 4.27
N GLN A 111 -2.39 -11.48 5.35
CA GLN A 111 -3.28 -12.32 6.16
C GLN A 111 -4.58 -12.64 5.43
N LEU A 112 -5.12 -11.70 4.66
CA LEU A 112 -6.39 -11.86 3.96
C LEU A 112 -6.27 -12.81 2.76
N TRP A 113 -5.22 -12.68 1.96
CA TRP A 113 -5.01 -13.52 0.78
C TRP A 113 -4.06 -14.71 1.02
N ASN A 114 -3.62 -14.93 2.26
CA ASN A 114 -2.63 -15.93 2.64
C ASN A 114 -1.33 -15.82 1.82
N LEU A 115 -0.83 -14.59 1.65
CA LEU A 115 0.41 -14.35 0.92
C LEU A 115 1.63 -14.71 1.78
N SER A 116 2.77 -14.94 1.14
CA SER A 116 4.06 -15.04 1.84
C SER A 116 4.45 -13.71 2.52
N GLY A 117 4.08 -12.58 1.89
CA GLY A 117 4.36 -11.22 2.34
C GLY A 117 5.77 -10.74 2.01
N GLU A 118 6.11 -9.54 2.47
CA GLU A 118 7.36 -8.81 2.12
C GLU A 118 8.65 -9.59 2.41
N ASN A 119 8.65 -10.40 3.46
CA ASN A 119 9.81 -11.19 3.87
C ASN A 119 9.79 -12.61 3.26
N GLY A 120 8.94 -12.88 2.27
CA GLY A 120 8.91 -14.13 1.53
C GLY A 120 9.90 -14.15 0.36
N THR A 121 10.17 -15.33 -0.20
CA THR A 121 10.87 -15.44 -1.50
C THR A 121 10.08 -14.82 -2.64
N LYS A 122 8.76 -14.70 -2.46
CA LYS A 122 7.83 -14.04 -3.37
C LYS A 122 7.19 -12.82 -2.69
N PRO A 123 7.88 -11.67 -2.67
CA PRO A 123 7.44 -10.48 -1.91
C PRO A 123 6.32 -9.69 -2.61
N CYS A 124 6.09 -9.94 -3.90
CA CYS A 124 5.02 -9.32 -4.68
C CYS A 124 4.13 -10.41 -5.28
N PHE A 125 2.83 -10.34 -4.98
CA PHE A 125 1.83 -11.25 -5.55
C PHE A 125 1.39 -10.83 -6.97
N CYS A 126 1.63 -9.58 -7.37
CA CYS A 126 1.27 -9.09 -8.70
C CYS A 126 2.24 -9.55 -9.80
N CYS A 127 3.50 -9.83 -9.48
CA CYS A 127 4.54 -10.16 -10.46
C CYS A 127 4.86 -11.66 -10.44
N ALA A 128 4.99 -12.30 -11.59
CA ALA A 128 5.35 -13.70 -11.76
C ALA A 128 6.85 -13.99 -11.57
N ASN A 129 7.73 -13.06 -11.94
CA ASN A 129 9.18 -13.28 -11.96
C ASN A 129 9.97 -12.49 -10.91
N VAL A 130 9.31 -11.64 -10.12
CA VAL A 130 9.97 -10.86 -9.07
C VAL A 130 10.15 -11.71 -7.81
N VAL A 131 11.37 -11.78 -7.30
CA VAL A 131 11.74 -12.59 -6.13
C VAL A 131 12.51 -11.78 -5.10
N GLY A 132 12.51 -12.26 -3.86
CA GLY A 132 13.29 -11.71 -2.74
C GLY A 132 14.02 -12.82 -1.98
N ARG A 133 14.72 -12.44 -0.90
CA ARG A 133 15.56 -13.32 -0.07
C ARG A 133 16.65 -14.08 -0.85
N ILE A 134 17.16 -13.43 -1.88
CA ILE A 134 18.36 -13.83 -2.62
C ILE A 134 19.15 -12.54 -2.84
N GLU A 135 20.47 -12.61 -2.77
CA GLU A 135 21.32 -11.45 -3.05
C GLU A 135 21.08 -10.97 -4.49
N ALA A 136 20.95 -9.65 -4.68
CA ALA A 136 20.59 -9.07 -5.96
C ALA A 136 21.64 -9.40 -7.04
N GLU A 137 22.90 -9.50 -6.64
CA GLU A 137 24.06 -9.86 -7.44
C GLU A 137 23.91 -11.24 -8.07
N GLY A 138 23.26 -12.18 -7.37
CA GLY A 138 22.98 -13.53 -7.86
C GLY A 138 21.93 -13.59 -8.96
N LEU A 139 21.23 -12.49 -9.22
CA LEU A 139 20.22 -12.36 -10.27
C LEU A 139 20.66 -11.42 -11.40
N VAL A 140 21.86 -10.85 -11.32
CA VAL A 140 22.43 -10.05 -12.41
C VAL A 140 22.53 -10.93 -13.66
N ASN A 141 21.98 -10.45 -14.78
CA ASN A 141 21.86 -11.18 -16.05
C ASN A 141 21.05 -12.48 -16.02
N HIS A 142 20.33 -12.79 -14.94
CA HIS A 142 19.41 -13.93 -14.96
C HIS A 142 18.32 -13.66 -16.00
N GLU A 143 18.05 -14.59 -16.94
CA GLU A 143 17.16 -14.34 -18.09
C GLU A 143 15.74 -13.93 -17.67
N TYR A 144 15.17 -14.64 -16.69
CA TYR A 144 13.78 -14.47 -16.28
C TYR A 144 13.56 -13.76 -14.94
N LEU A 145 14.20 -14.23 -13.86
CA LEU A 145 13.98 -13.74 -12.51
C LEU A 145 14.60 -12.37 -12.28
N VAL A 146 13.89 -11.53 -11.53
CA VAL A 146 14.32 -10.18 -11.20
C VAL A 146 14.24 -9.96 -9.68
N HIS A 147 15.26 -9.35 -9.09
CA HIS A 147 15.25 -9.05 -7.66
C HIS A 147 14.23 -7.94 -7.35
N VAL A 148 13.59 -8.01 -6.18
CA VAL A 148 12.59 -7.01 -5.73
C VAL A 148 13.14 -5.58 -5.65
N SER A 149 14.45 -5.41 -5.47
CA SER A 149 15.07 -4.07 -5.47
C SER A 149 15.35 -3.51 -6.88
N SER A 150 15.06 -4.27 -7.96
CA SER A 150 15.40 -3.86 -9.33
C SER A 150 14.62 -2.62 -9.79
N CYS A 151 15.28 -1.82 -10.64
CA CYS A 151 14.70 -0.68 -11.35
C CYS A 151 14.27 -1.03 -12.80
N GLU A 152 14.54 -2.25 -13.28
CA GLU A 152 14.25 -2.72 -14.65
C GLU A 152 12.77 -3.13 -14.79
N GLN A 153 11.90 -2.12 -14.90
CA GLN A 153 10.44 -2.32 -14.89
C GLN A 153 9.92 -3.10 -16.09
N ASP A 154 10.55 -2.89 -17.25
CA ASP A 154 10.27 -3.58 -18.51
C ASP A 154 10.43 -5.10 -18.40
N ARG A 155 11.25 -5.56 -17.45
CA ARG A 155 11.46 -6.98 -17.18
C ARG A 155 10.43 -7.57 -16.23
N PHE A 156 9.57 -6.78 -15.60
CA PHE A 156 8.57 -7.32 -14.67
C PHE A 156 7.42 -7.98 -15.45
N GLN A 157 7.24 -9.28 -15.24
CA GLN A 157 6.11 -10.00 -15.80
C GLN A 157 4.96 -10.03 -14.79
N LEU A 158 3.82 -9.45 -15.12
CA LEU A 158 2.64 -9.44 -14.26
C LEU A 158 1.86 -10.76 -14.36
N HIS A 159 1.28 -11.17 -13.24
CA HIS A 159 0.23 -12.18 -13.21
C HIS A 159 -1.06 -11.62 -13.82
N THR A 160 -1.79 -12.47 -14.54
CA THR A 160 -3.19 -12.23 -14.92
C THR A 160 -4.14 -12.86 -13.90
N PRO A 161 -5.43 -12.45 -13.86
CA PRO A 161 -6.43 -13.10 -13.01
C PRO A 161 -6.48 -14.62 -13.24
N GLU A 162 -6.31 -15.07 -14.48
CA GLU A 162 -6.32 -16.48 -14.86
C GLU A 162 -5.10 -17.20 -14.27
N THR A 163 -3.90 -16.62 -14.37
CA THR A 163 -2.72 -17.21 -13.72
C THR A 163 -2.87 -17.27 -12.20
N GLY A 164 -3.48 -16.26 -11.59
CA GLY A 164 -3.85 -16.23 -10.17
C GLY A 164 -4.81 -17.37 -9.79
N ALA A 165 -5.86 -17.57 -10.58
CA ALA A 165 -6.83 -18.63 -10.35
C ALA A 165 -6.22 -20.03 -10.52
N THR A 166 -5.30 -20.20 -11.47
CA THR A 166 -4.54 -21.45 -11.64
C THR A 166 -3.72 -21.77 -10.40
N MET A 167 -2.95 -20.81 -9.88
CA MET A 167 -2.17 -21.01 -8.64
C MET A 167 -3.05 -21.45 -7.46
N VAL A 168 -4.21 -20.84 -7.30
CA VAL A 168 -5.18 -21.19 -6.25
C VAL A 168 -5.69 -22.62 -6.42
N ARG A 169 -6.11 -23.01 -7.64
CA ARG A 169 -6.58 -24.38 -7.93
C ARG A 169 -5.50 -25.43 -7.72
N ASP A 170 -4.28 -25.17 -8.20
CA ASP A 170 -3.17 -26.13 -8.11
C ASP A 170 -2.78 -26.36 -6.65
N LEU A 171 -2.74 -25.30 -5.84
CA LEU A 171 -2.50 -25.42 -4.40
C LEU A 171 -3.58 -26.23 -3.67
N ALA A 172 -4.85 -26.07 -4.06
CA ALA A 172 -5.96 -26.85 -3.52
C ALA A 172 -5.88 -28.32 -3.92
N ALA A 173 -5.49 -28.62 -5.17
CA ALA A 173 -5.30 -29.99 -5.64
C ALA A 173 -4.14 -30.74 -4.91
N LEU A 174 -3.23 -29.99 -4.30
CA LEU A 174 -2.17 -30.52 -3.42
C LEU A 174 -2.61 -30.66 -1.96
N ALA A 175 -3.88 -30.45 -1.60
CA ALA A 175 -4.37 -30.66 -0.24
C ALA A 175 -4.07 -32.10 0.23
N GLY A 176 -3.54 -32.24 1.45
CA GLY A 176 -3.05 -33.50 1.99
C GLY A 176 -1.62 -33.88 1.58
N ARG A 177 -0.96 -33.10 0.71
CA ARG A 177 0.46 -33.27 0.31
C ARG A 177 1.33 -32.09 0.76
N PRO A 178 1.64 -31.97 2.06
CA PRO A 178 2.21 -30.76 2.64
C PRO A 178 3.58 -30.37 2.06
N ALA A 179 4.42 -31.34 1.69
CA ALA A 179 5.74 -31.05 1.12
C ALA A 179 5.66 -30.43 -0.28
N GLU A 180 4.82 -30.97 -1.15
CA GLU A 180 4.57 -30.44 -2.51
C GLU A 180 3.85 -29.09 -2.43
N GLN A 181 2.84 -28.99 -1.57
CA GLN A 181 2.08 -27.76 -1.37
C GLN A 181 2.97 -26.62 -0.85
N LYS A 182 3.90 -26.90 0.07
CA LYS A 182 4.86 -25.91 0.55
C LYS A 182 5.79 -25.42 -0.57
N LYS A 183 6.28 -26.33 -1.43
CA LYS A 183 7.15 -25.97 -2.56
C LYS A 183 6.40 -25.10 -3.56
N LEU A 184 5.20 -25.51 -3.99
CA LEU A 184 4.40 -24.72 -4.93
C LEU A 184 4.00 -23.38 -4.30
N GLY A 185 3.61 -23.39 -3.02
CA GLY A 185 3.24 -22.17 -2.29
C GLY A 185 4.38 -21.15 -2.21
N GLN A 186 5.62 -21.62 -2.05
CA GLN A 186 6.81 -20.77 -2.08
C GLN A 186 7.03 -20.12 -3.46
N VAL A 187 6.77 -20.86 -4.55
CA VAL A 187 6.87 -20.35 -5.94
C VAL A 187 5.76 -19.33 -6.23
N CYS A 188 4.52 -19.66 -5.88
CA CYS A 188 3.35 -18.80 -6.10
C CYS A 188 3.30 -17.60 -5.14
N GLY A 189 4.01 -17.66 -4.01
CA GLY A 189 3.88 -16.68 -2.93
C GLY A 189 2.58 -16.81 -2.15
N LEU A 190 1.93 -17.97 -2.17
CA LEU A 190 0.63 -18.25 -1.55
C LEU A 190 0.73 -19.42 -0.58
N GLN A 191 -0.11 -19.41 0.45
CA GLN A 191 -0.22 -20.51 1.42
C GLN A 191 -1.65 -21.03 1.42
N TYR A 192 -1.81 -22.29 1.03
CA TYR A 192 -3.11 -22.95 1.06
C TYR A 192 -3.67 -22.99 2.48
N HIS A 193 -4.94 -22.64 2.61
CA HIS A 193 -5.71 -22.83 3.83
C HIS A 193 -7.14 -23.16 3.43
N GLU A 194 -7.71 -24.24 3.98
CA GLU A 194 -9.07 -24.69 3.64
C GLU A 194 -10.13 -23.61 3.89
N ASN A 195 -10.00 -22.86 5.00
CA ASN A 195 -10.90 -21.75 5.35
C ASN A 195 -10.43 -20.39 4.79
N GLY A 196 -9.53 -20.38 3.80
CA GLY A 196 -9.04 -19.14 3.19
C GLY A 196 -10.00 -18.60 2.13
N ALA A 197 -10.08 -17.28 1.99
CA ALA A 197 -10.97 -16.57 1.06
C ALA A 197 -10.79 -16.96 -0.40
N LEU A 198 -9.56 -17.29 -0.81
CA LEU A 198 -9.28 -17.74 -2.18
C LEU A 198 -9.82 -19.16 -2.46
N TRP A 199 -10.02 -19.97 -1.43
CA TRP A 199 -10.52 -21.35 -1.52
C TRP A 199 -11.95 -21.48 -1.03
N HIS A 200 -12.62 -20.35 -0.80
CA HIS A 200 -13.97 -20.33 -0.30
C HIS A 200 -14.94 -20.95 -1.34
N PRO A 201 -15.73 -21.99 -0.99
CA PRO A 201 -16.49 -22.77 -1.98
C PRO A 201 -17.58 -21.99 -2.71
N ARG A 202 -18.08 -20.92 -2.09
CA ARG A 202 -19.18 -20.09 -2.62
C ARG A 202 -18.73 -18.77 -3.24
N LEU A 203 -17.47 -18.36 -3.04
CA LEU A 203 -17.00 -17.06 -3.48
C LEU A 203 -15.95 -17.21 -4.57
N GLN A 204 -16.09 -16.47 -5.67
CA GLN A 204 -15.12 -16.44 -6.75
C GLN A 204 -14.21 -15.22 -6.61
N LEU A 205 -13.35 -15.26 -5.59
CA LEU A 205 -12.40 -14.18 -5.30
C LEU A 205 -11.07 -14.37 -6.02
N ASN A 206 -10.38 -13.27 -6.30
CA ASN A 206 -9.14 -13.25 -7.05
C ASN A 206 -8.21 -12.13 -6.56
N HIS A 207 -7.17 -12.51 -5.81
CA HIS A 207 -6.19 -11.60 -5.22
C HIS A 207 -5.45 -10.73 -6.25
N ILE A 208 -5.23 -11.19 -7.49
CA ILE A 208 -4.57 -10.41 -8.55
C ILE A 208 -5.47 -9.25 -9.00
N SER A 209 -6.75 -9.54 -9.21
CA SER A 209 -7.68 -8.58 -9.82
C SER A 209 -8.47 -7.74 -8.82
N GLN A 210 -8.50 -8.13 -7.54
CA GLN A 210 -9.34 -7.53 -6.50
C GLN A 210 -8.52 -7.00 -5.32
N THR A 211 -7.28 -6.57 -5.57
CA THR A 211 -6.42 -5.94 -4.57
C THR A 211 -5.91 -4.59 -5.04
N MET A 212 -5.97 -3.60 -4.16
CA MET A 212 -5.30 -2.31 -4.31
C MET A 212 -4.33 -2.13 -3.14
N TYR A 213 -3.08 -1.74 -3.43
CA TYR A 213 -2.15 -1.33 -2.40
C TYR A 213 -2.60 0.01 -1.82
N ASP A 214 -2.56 0.13 -0.50
CA ASP A 214 -2.65 1.42 0.14
C ASP A 214 -1.37 2.23 -0.11
N TRP A 215 -1.49 3.29 -0.92
CA TRP A 215 -0.37 4.15 -1.27
C TRP A 215 0.23 4.85 -0.04
N MET A 216 -0.56 5.12 1.01
CA MET A 216 -0.03 5.69 2.25
C MET A 216 0.95 4.71 2.91
N HIS A 217 0.63 3.42 2.91
CA HIS A 217 1.52 2.39 3.44
C HIS A 217 2.72 2.08 2.54
N VAL A 218 2.63 2.39 1.24
CA VAL A 218 3.75 2.24 0.29
C VAL A 218 4.72 3.43 0.36
N LEU A 219 4.21 4.66 0.51
CA LEU A 219 4.99 5.90 0.39
C LEU A 219 5.21 6.65 1.72
N VAL A 220 4.26 6.60 2.65
CA VAL A 220 4.18 7.55 3.77
C VAL A 220 4.44 6.90 5.13
N THR A 221 4.00 5.67 5.37
CA THR A 221 4.03 5.02 6.70
C THR A 221 4.78 3.70 6.76
N SER A 222 5.22 3.32 7.96
CA SER A 222 5.72 1.98 8.29
C SER A 222 6.96 1.55 7.47
N SER A 223 8.04 2.33 7.50
CA SER A 223 9.25 2.11 6.67
C SER A 223 8.97 2.15 5.18
N ALA A 224 8.19 3.14 4.76
CA ALA A 224 7.83 3.38 3.36
C ALA A 224 8.93 4.10 2.57
N VAL A 225 8.79 4.11 1.25
CA VAL A 225 9.75 4.74 0.31
C VAL A 225 10.05 6.18 0.68
N GLY A 226 9.02 6.98 0.97
CA GLY A 226 9.19 8.37 1.36
C GLY A 226 9.95 8.53 2.67
N GLN A 227 9.69 7.68 3.68
CA GLN A 227 10.39 7.75 4.97
C GLN A 227 11.89 7.50 4.84
N TYR A 228 12.29 6.58 3.94
CA TYR A 228 13.70 6.40 3.60
C TYR A 228 14.25 7.63 2.89
N GLN A 229 13.55 8.13 1.86
CA GLN A 229 14.00 9.30 1.10
C GLN A 229 14.22 10.54 1.95
N VAL A 230 13.25 10.89 2.81
CA VAL A 230 13.34 12.08 3.68
C VAL A 230 14.48 11.93 4.69
N ASN A 231 14.70 10.71 5.20
CA ASN A 231 15.80 10.44 6.12
C ASN A 231 17.16 10.62 5.44
N GLU A 232 17.36 10.00 4.28
CA GLU A 232 18.62 10.10 3.54
C GLU A 232 18.85 11.51 2.99
N PHE A 233 17.81 12.20 2.54
CA PHE A 233 17.90 13.61 2.13
C PHE A 233 18.37 14.51 3.29
N ALA A 234 17.82 14.33 4.49
CA ALA A 234 18.24 15.09 5.67
C ALA A 234 19.66 14.75 6.12
N LYS A 235 20.09 13.48 6.00
CA LYS A 235 21.48 13.07 6.24
C LYS A 235 22.44 13.74 5.26
N GLU A 236 22.12 13.73 3.98
CA GLU A 236 22.96 14.30 2.93
C GLU A 236 23.17 15.80 3.15
N LEU A 237 22.09 16.53 3.45
CA LEU A 237 22.16 17.95 3.80
C LEU A 237 23.07 18.22 5.01
N LYS A 238 23.02 17.35 6.03
CA LYS A 238 23.83 17.48 7.24
C LYS A 238 25.29 17.13 7.01
N GLN A 239 25.56 16.04 6.28
CA GLN A 239 26.89 15.47 6.12
C GLN A 239 27.71 16.22 5.07
N SER A 240 27.12 16.47 3.91
CA SER A 240 27.82 17.06 2.76
C SER A 240 27.74 18.59 2.74
N TRP A 241 26.69 19.17 3.31
CA TRP A 241 26.43 20.63 3.24
C TRP A 241 26.34 21.31 4.61
N HIS A 242 26.57 20.57 5.69
CA HIS A 242 26.57 21.08 7.07
C HIS A 242 25.29 21.83 7.46
N VAL A 243 24.17 21.55 6.81
CA VAL A 243 22.85 22.05 7.20
C VAL A 243 22.39 21.27 8.43
N SER A 244 22.30 21.95 9.57
CA SER A 244 21.91 21.29 10.82
C SER A 244 20.45 20.84 10.77
N LEU A 245 20.11 19.79 11.52
CA LEU A 245 18.71 19.35 11.63
C LEU A 245 17.86 20.41 12.35
N GLU A 246 18.49 21.17 13.25
CA GLU A 246 17.90 22.35 13.90
C GLU A 246 17.52 23.43 12.88
N TYR A 247 18.33 23.64 11.83
CA TYR A 247 17.98 24.57 10.75
C TYR A 247 16.72 24.10 10.01
N LEU A 248 16.61 22.79 9.71
CA LEU A 248 15.42 22.24 9.07
C LEU A 248 14.18 22.42 9.95
N ASP A 249 14.32 22.21 11.26
CA ASP A 249 13.25 22.46 12.23
C ASP A 249 12.86 23.95 12.26
N HIS A 250 13.83 24.86 12.33
CA HIS A 250 13.56 26.30 12.30
C HIS A 250 12.88 26.73 11.00
N PHE A 251 13.35 26.24 9.86
CA PHE A 251 12.73 26.48 8.56
C PHE A 251 11.28 26.00 8.55
N ALA A 252 11.02 24.78 9.07
CA ALA A 252 9.67 24.25 9.15
C ALA A 252 8.71 25.11 9.98
N GLN A 253 9.20 25.72 11.07
CA GLN A 253 8.40 26.60 11.92
C GLN A 253 8.08 27.96 11.28
N THR A 254 8.66 28.30 10.12
CA THR A 254 8.31 29.55 9.39
C THR A 254 6.96 29.45 8.66
N PHE A 255 6.43 28.25 8.48
CA PHE A 255 5.19 28.02 7.74
C PHE A 255 3.97 28.07 8.64
N GLN A 256 2.94 28.80 8.19
CA GLN A 256 1.59 28.69 8.75
C GLN A 256 0.80 27.65 7.95
N LEU A 257 0.46 26.53 8.60
CA LEU A 257 -0.24 25.43 7.96
C LEU A 257 -1.77 25.58 8.08
N PRO A 258 -2.54 25.18 7.06
CA PRO A 258 -4.00 25.05 7.17
C PRO A 258 -4.40 24.08 8.29
N ALA A 259 -5.58 24.31 8.89
CA ALA A 259 -6.08 23.51 10.02
C ALA A 259 -6.26 22.01 9.71
N CYS A 260 -6.35 21.62 8.43
CA CYS A 260 -6.43 20.23 8.01
C CYS A 260 -5.10 19.46 8.12
N TYR A 261 -3.97 20.15 8.32
CA TYR A 261 -2.65 19.54 8.45
C TYR A 261 -2.19 19.45 9.90
N THR A 262 -1.53 18.33 10.24
CA THR A 262 -0.85 18.18 11.52
C THR A 262 0.45 18.98 11.51
N ALA A 263 0.58 19.94 12.43
CA ALA A 263 1.83 20.70 12.58
C ALA A 263 2.98 19.77 13.00
N LEU A 264 4.16 19.99 12.42
CA LEU A 264 5.36 19.25 12.82
C LEU A 264 5.78 19.68 14.23
N PRO A 265 6.20 18.73 15.11
CA PRO A 265 6.85 19.06 16.37
C PRO A 265 8.02 20.03 16.16
N LYS A 266 8.27 20.89 17.16
CA LYS A 266 9.34 21.93 17.08
C LYS A 266 10.75 21.40 16.82
N LYS A 267 10.98 20.10 17.08
CA LYS A 267 12.26 19.40 16.98
C LYS A 267 12.12 18.14 16.12
N PHE A 268 11.24 18.19 15.13
CA PHE A 268 10.87 17.05 14.31
C PHE A 268 12.07 16.42 13.62
N PHE A 269 12.81 17.16 12.79
CA PHE A 269 13.94 16.59 12.06
C PHE A 269 15.04 16.14 13.01
N ARG A 270 15.33 16.94 14.02
CA ARG A 270 16.35 16.61 15.02
C ARG A 270 16.05 15.34 15.79
N ASP A 271 14.80 15.12 16.19
CA ASP A 271 14.42 14.00 17.05
C ASP A 271 13.99 12.75 16.24
N ARG A 272 13.54 12.92 14.98
CA ARG A 272 13.01 11.80 14.16
C ARG A 272 13.98 11.26 13.11
N VAL A 273 14.94 12.06 12.61
CA VAL A 273 15.95 11.58 11.63
C VAL A 273 16.85 10.55 12.32
N CYS A 274 17.02 9.40 11.68
CA CYS A 274 17.82 8.32 12.21
C CYS A 274 19.15 8.25 11.45
N MET A 275 20.27 8.48 12.16
CA MET A 275 21.62 8.50 11.55
C MET A 275 22.18 7.10 11.27
N GLU A 276 21.54 6.04 11.77
CA GLU A 276 21.95 4.66 11.55
C GLU A 276 21.83 4.29 10.06
N ALA A 277 22.73 3.43 9.58
CA ALA A 277 22.64 2.88 8.23
C ALA A 277 21.34 2.07 8.06
N ASN A 278 20.77 2.05 6.85
CA ASN A 278 19.55 1.30 6.53
C ASN A 278 18.30 1.66 7.35
N SER A 279 18.29 2.82 8.02
CA SER A 279 17.16 3.30 8.81
C SER A 279 16.33 4.33 8.04
N CYS A 280 15.09 4.53 8.46
CA CYS A 280 14.19 5.55 7.94
C CYS A 280 13.78 6.53 9.05
N ILE A 281 13.22 7.68 8.67
CA ILE A 281 12.75 8.69 9.62
C ILE A 281 11.58 8.13 10.45
N ARG A 282 11.63 8.34 11.77
CA ARG A 282 10.65 7.76 12.70
C ARG A 282 9.47 8.71 12.92
N CYS A 283 8.57 8.83 11.94
CA CYS A 283 7.42 9.75 12.01
C CYS A 283 6.07 9.07 11.71
N PHE A 284 4.98 9.74 12.08
CA PHE A 284 3.62 9.38 11.70
C PHE A 284 3.34 9.78 10.24
N GLY A 285 2.29 9.19 9.66
CA GLY A 285 1.94 9.47 8.27
C GLY A 285 1.52 10.92 8.02
N SER A 286 0.75 11.50 8.94
CA SER A 286 0.35 12.91 8.85
C SER A 286 1.54 13.87 8.95
N GLU A 287 2.50 13.58 9.84
CA GLU A 287 3.77 14.32 9.92
C GLU A 287 4.55 14.20 8.61
N MET A 288 4.64 12.99 8.05
CA MET A 288 5.37 12.73 6.81
C MET A 288 4.83 13.53 5.61
N LEU A 289 3.51 13.61 5.46
CA LEU A 289 2.85 14.41 4.40
C LEU A 289 3.19 15.91 4.49
N VAL A 290 3.43 16.42 5.69
CA VAL A 290 3.84 17.82 5.90
C VAL A 290 5.34 17.98 5.71
N ALA A 291 6.14 17.04 6.22
CA ALA A 291 7.59 17.07 6.10
C ALA A 291 8.06 17.12 4.64
N VAL A 292 7.45 16.32 3.74
CA VAL A 292 7.78 16.37 2.31
C VAL A 292 7.48 17.75 1.73
N ARG A 293 6.32 18.35 2.04
CA ARG A 293 5.95 19.69 1.53
C ARG A 293 6.92 20.77 1.99
N ILE A 294 7.34 20.72 3.25
CA ILE A 294 8.34 21.66 3.78
C ILE A 294 9.70 21.45 3.12
N LEU A 295 10.14 20.22 2.90
CA LEU A 295 11.40 19.94 2.21
C LEU A 295 11.35 20.35 0.73
N VAL A 296 10.23 20.17 0.04
CA VAL A 296 10.04 20.69 -1.33
C VAL A 296 10.09 22.22 -1.34
N ALA A 297 9.48 22.89 -0.36
CA ALA A 297 9.58 24.34 -0.24
C ALA A 297 11.02 24.79 0.04
N LEU A 298 11.78 24.08 0.89
CA LEU A 298 13.20 24.33 1.12
C LEU A 298 14.01 24.17 -0.17
N VAL A 299 13.75 23.09 -0.93
CA VAL A 299 14.38 22.85 -2.23
C VAL A 299 14.14 24.04 -3.15
N GLN A 300 12.90 24.46 -3.34
CA GLN A 300 12.54 25.50 -4.30
C GLN A 300 13.04 26.91 -3.90
N THR A 301 13.07 27.20 -2.60
CA THR A 301 13.38 28.56 -2.10
C THR A 301 14.83 28.76 -1.69
N VAL A 302 15.55 27.69 -1.38
CA VAL A 302 16.92 27.76 -0.86
C VAL A 302 17.89 26.95 -1.71
N LEU A 303 17.63 25.65 -1.91
CA LEU A 303 18.63 24.74 -2.47
C LEU A 303 18.77 24.87 -4.00
N ASP A 304 17.66 24.92 -4.73
CA ASP A 304 17.65 25.11 -6.19
C ASP A 304 18.32 26.45 -6.57
N PRO A 305 17.97 27.61 -5.96
CA PRO A 305 18.68 28.87 -6.24
C PRO A 305 20.16 28.85 -5.91
N ALA A 306 20.56 28.10 -4.88
CA ALA A 306 21.95 27.93 -4.49
C ALA A 306 22.72 26.90 -5.35
N GLY A 307 22.04 26.16 -6.24
CA GLY A 307 22.64 25.11 -7.06
C GLY A 307 23.12 23.89 -6.26
N VAL A 308 22.50 23.64 -5.11
CA VAL A 308 22.91 22.61 -4.15
C VAL A 308 22.15 21.31 -4.37
N LEU A 309 22.90 20.19 -4.41
CA LEU A 309 22.36 18.82 -4.53
C LEU A 309 21.26 18.67 -5.61
N PRO A 310 21.51 19.08 -6.88
CA PRO A 310 20.47 19.18 -7.90
C PRO A 310 19.69 17.88 -8.12
N GLU A 311 20.36 16.74 -8.08
CA GLU A 311 19.73 15.42 -8.23
C GLU A 311 18.87 15.03 -7.04
N HIS A 312 19.32 15.29 -5.81
CA HIS A 312 18.53 15.04 -4.61
C HIS A 312 17.30 15.97 -4.54
N CYS A 313 17.49 17.25 -4.91
CA CYS A 313 16.43 18.23 -5.05
C CYS A 313 15.38 17.79 -6.07
N ARG A 314 15.80 17.28 -7.24
CA ARG A 314 14.89 16.70 -8.23
C ARG A 314 14.15 15.48 -7.68
N CYS A 315 14.84 14.57 -7.00
CA CYS A 315 14.24 13.39 -6.39
C CYS A 315 13.17 13.77 -5.34
N MET A 316 13.46 14.77 -4.50
CA MET A 316 12.53 15.28 -3.48
C MET A 316 11.29 15.93 -4.11
N LYS A 317 11.46 16.72 -5.17
CA LYS A 317 10.33 17.31 -5.92
C LYS A 317 9.45 16.22 -6.54
N LEU A 318 10.03 15.19 -7.15
CA LEU A 318 9.26 14.07 -7.70
C LEU A 318 8.47 13.30 -6.63
N LEU A 319 9.02 13.13 -5.42
CA LEU A 319 8.25 12.57 -4.30
C LEU A 319 7.07 13.48 -3.92
N GLY A 320 7.29 14.80 -3.88
CA GLY A 320 6.23 15.79 -3.69
C GLY A 320 5.13 15.68 -4.73
N ASP A 321 5.49 15.65 -6.01
CA ASP A 321 4.55 15.53 -7.14
C ASP A 321 3.73 14.23 -7.03
N ILE A 322 4.36 13.09 -6.74
CA ILE A 322 3.68 11.81 -6.52
C ILE A 322 2.64 11.93 -5.40
N LEU A 323 3.00 12.53 -4.27
CA LEU A 323 2.09 12.70 -3.12
C LEU A 323 0.95 13.67 -3.43
N ASP A 324 1.20 14.77 -4.13
CA ASP A 324 0.17 15.72 -4.49
C ASP A 324 -0.81 15.15 -5.53
N ILE A 325 -0.31 14.36 -6.50
CA ILE A 325 -1.15 13.62 -7.45
C ILE A 325 -2.06 12.63 -6.72
N LEU A 326 -1.52 11.84 -5.78
CA LEU A 326 -2.27 10.85 -5.00
C LEU A 326 -3.26 11.47 -4.00
N SER A 327 -2.93 12.65 -3.46
CA SER A 327 -3.78 13.38 -2.52
C SER A 327 -4.87 14.22 -3.22
N SER A 328 -4.77 14.42 -4.53
CA SER A 328 -5.71 15.25 -5.31
C SER A 328 -6.97 14.48 -5.70
N SER A 329 -8.12 15.12 -5.49
CA SER A 329 -9.45 14.66 -5.92
C SER A 329 -9.99 15.37 -7.17
N VAL A 330 -9.19 16.26 -7.77
CA VAL A 330 -9.67 17.24 -8.77
C VAL A 330 -9.55 16.73 -10.22
N ALA A 331 -8.62 15.81 -10.48
CA ALA A 331 -8.40 15.28 -11.83
C ALA A 331 -9.23 14.02 -12.10
N SER A 332 -9.65 13.82 -13.35
CA SER A 332 -10.24 12.54 -13.78
C SER A 332 -9.26 11.38 -13.49
N PRO A 333 -9.74 10.21 -13.04
CA PRO A 333 -8.89 9.06 -12.69
C PRO A 333 -7.84 8.69 -13.75
N ALA A 334 -8.22 8.70 -15.03
CA ALA A 334 -7.33 8.37 -16.14
C ALA A 334 -6.14 9.34 -16.24
N ARG A 335 -6.38 10.66 -16.19
CA ARG A 335 -5.32 11.68 -16.25
C ARG A 335 -4.40 11.59 -15.03
N ARG A 336 -4.98 11.40 -13.84
CA ARG A 336 -4.22 11.23 -12.61
C ARG A 336 -3.30 10.01 -12.69
N ALA A 337 -3.79 8.89 -13.20
CA ALA A 337 -2.99 7.68 -13.35
C ALA A 337 -1.83 7.85 -14.35
N VAL A 338 -2.01 8.58 -15.45
CA VAL A 338 -0.94 8.90 -16.40
C VAL A 338 0.13 9.78 -15.74
N ALA A 339 -0.27 10.89 -15.12
CA ALA A 339 0.66 11.78 -14.42
C ALA A 339 1.42 11.05 -13.30
N LEU A 340 0.74 10.15 -12.59
CA LEU A 340 1.36 9.33 -11.55
C LEU A 340 2.37 8.34 -12.12
N GLU A 341 2.05 7.69 -13.25
CA GLU A 341 2.95 6.76 -13.92
C GLU A 341 4.22 7.48 -14.40
N GLU A 342 4.09 8.67 -14.98
CA GLU A 342 5.22 9.51 -15.41
C GLU A 342 6.09 9.92 -14.22
N ALA A 343 5.49 10.43 -13.14
CA ALA A 343 6.21 10.87 -11.95
C ALA A 343 6.94 9.70 -11.25
N VAL A 344 6.28 8.54 -11.10
CA VAL A 344 6.89 7.33 -10.53
C VAL A 344 8.02 6.82 -11.43
N SER A 345 7.85 6.85 -12.76
CA SER A 345 8.87 6.40 -13.70
C SER A 345 10.12 7.28 -13.68
N ALA A 346 9.95 8.59 -13.48
CA ALA A 346 11.06 9.54 -13.32
C ALA A 346 11.73 9.44 -11.94
N HIS A 347 10.95 9.19 -10.88
CA HIS A 347 11.44 9.11 -9.50
C HIS A 347 12.33 7.90 -9.25
N ARG A 348 11.92 6.74 -9.73
CA ARG A 348 12.54 5.45 -9.36
C ARG A 348 14.02 5.29 -9.73
N PRO A 349 14.49 5.59 -10.96
CA PRO A 349 15.91 5.45 -11.28
C PRO A 349 16.76 6.37 -10.41
N LEU A 350 16.29 7.61 -10.19
CA LEU A 350 16.98 8.60 -9.37
C LEU A 350 17.02 8.19 -7.88
N PHE A 351 15.91 7.66 -7.35
CA PHE A 351 15.88 7.10 -5.99
C PHE A 351 16.83 5.90 -5.86
N ALA A 352 16.88 5.03 -6.87
CA ALA A 352 17.73 3.85 -6.86
C ALA A 352 19.23 4.19 -6.91
N GLU A 353 19.59 5.24 -7.63
CA GLU A 353 20.94 5.76 -7.73
C GLU A 353 21.38 6.47 -6.44
N LEU A 354 20.56 7.38 -5.93
CA LEU A 354 20.89 8.17 -4.74
C LEU A 354 20.81 7.36 -3.44
N TYR A 355 19.90 6.39 -3.38
CA TYR A 355 19.57 5.65 -2.15
C TYR A 355 19.55 4.13 -2.39
N PRO A 356 20.66 3.51 -2.86
CA PRO A 356 20.68 2.13 -3.33
C PRO A 356 20.27 1.11 -2.25
N ASP A 357 20.62 1.37 -1.00
CA ASP A 357 20.32 0.50 0.15
C ASP A 357 18.87 0.62 0.64
N CYS A 358 18.14 1.65 0.20
CA CYS A 358 16.78 1.95 0.62
C CYS A 358 15.71 1.26 -0.25
N ARG A 359 16.11 0.45 -1.23
CA ARG A 359 15.21 -0.27 -2.16
C ARG A 359 14.59 -1.52 -1.51
N LYS A 360 13.75 -1.29 -0.49
CA LYS A 360 12.98 -2.33 0.22
C LYS A 360 11.75 -2.77 -0.59
N PRO A 361 11.03 -3.85 -0.26
CA PRO A 361 9.90 -4.35 -1.06
C PRO A 361 8.83 -3.31 -1.44
N LYS A 362 8.59 -2.31 -0.58
CA LYS A 362 7.67 -1.19 -0.88
C LYS A 362 8.10 -0.34 -2.08
N PHE A 363 9.41 -0.23 -2.35
CA PHE A 363 9.93 0.39 -3.58
C PHE A 363 9.41 -0.32 -4.83
N HIS A 364 9.35 -1.65 -4.81
CA HIS A 364 8.73 -2.41 -5.89
C HIS A 364 7.22 -2.21 -5.93
N TRP A 365 6.54 -2.21 -4.78
CA TRP A 365 5.07 -2.06 -4.76
C TRP A 365 4.60 -0.72 -5.30
N LEU A 366 5.39 0.35 -5.18
CA LEU A 366 5.12 1.64 -5.79
C LEU A 366 4.90 1.54 -7.31
N HIS A 367 5.54 0.58 -7.99
CA HIS A 367 5.32 0.29 -9.40
C HIS A 367 3.87 -0.02 -9.75
N HIS A 368 3.17 -0.71 -8.85
CA HIS A 368 1.82 -1.20 -9.09
C HIS A 368 0.75 -0.13 -8.85
N VAL A 369 1.07 0.89 -8.05
CA VAL A 369 0.12 1.93 -7.63
C VAL A 369 -0.49 2.68 -8.83
N PRO A 370 0.26 3.17 -9.84
CA PRO A 370 -0.34 3.85 -11.00
C PRO A 370 -1.36 2.99 -11.74
N ALA A 371 -1.03 1.72 -12.03
CA ALA A 371 -1.92 0.80 -12.73
C ALA A 371 -3.17 0.46 -11.88
N GLN A 372 -3.02 0.35 -10.57
CA GLN A 372 -4.13 0.15 -9.65
C GLN A 372 -5.05 1.38 -9.58
N VAL A 373 -4.50 2.60 -9.50
CA VAL A 373 -5.29 3.84 -9.57
C VAL A 373 -6.06 3.93 -10.88
N ARG A 374 -5.42 3.61 -12.03
CA ARG A 374 -6.10 3.56 -13.34
C ARG A 374 -7.30 2.61 -13.35
N LYS A 375 -7.19 1.48 -12.65
CA LYS A 375 -8.20 0.43 -12.63
C LYS A 375 -9.32 0.71 -11.63
N PHE A 376 -8.97 1.22 -10.45
CA PHE A 376 -9.82 1.21 -9.27
C PHE A 376 -10.29 2.57 -8.79
N ASP A 377 -9.63 3.64 -9.21
CA ASP A 377 -10.13 5.01 -9.09
C ASP A 377 -10.95 5.37 -10.34
#